data_AF-A0AAN8PP77-F1
#
_entry.id   AF-A0AAN8PP77-F1
#
_cell.length_a   1.000
_cell.length_b   1.000
_cell.length_c   1.000
_cell.angle_alpha   90.00
_cell.angle_beta   90.00
_cell.angle_gamma   90.00
#
_symmetry.space_group_name_H-M   'P 1'
#
loop_
_entity.id
_entity.type
_entity.pdbx_description
1 polymer ?
#
loop_
_entity_poly.entity_id
_entity_poly.type
_entity_poly.pdbx_seq_one_letter_code
_entity_poly.pdbx_strand_id
1 'polypeptide(L)'
;MALGRISMNYCIPYLGKSGVVILRQRIHTRNTEISKHFKLREVSCEKDDRPLVLLFDWLYAKPSAVDKYCDLYHHCGLDVLTVSGRVSQFMWPPNAVKLSEELMSYLLFERKPQKYLVHAFSVGAYNYDVAMYHAFENSEKYGKFRSRIQGQIFDSVTIGSYEVMSRGLATNLPQNQIIQKSILTILDTYYNLTSKHTKDQYNKLVDFFKDKPIKVPTLLFYAKNDPMCDVVSMEMMISKWQNMDNFDMTFKGWDDSIHCAHLKCHPQDYRRIWTEFMQKVGIASSAV
;
A
#
# COMPACT_ATOMS: atom_id res chain seq x y z
N MET A 1 0.71 -36.42 -15.93
CA MET A 1 -0.03 -35.68 -16.95
C MET A 1 -1.02 -34.76 -16.25
N ALA A 2 -0.70 -33.47 -16.15
CA ALA A 2 -1.62 -32.47 -15.59
C ALA A 2 -2.32 -31.76 -16.73
N LEU A 3 -3.64 -31.92 -16.81
CA LEU A 3 -4.51 -31.29 -17.79
C LEU A 3 -4.58 -29.78 -17.51
N GLY A 4 -3.87 -28.98 -18.30
CA GLY A 4 -4.02 -27.54 -18.34
C GLY A 4 -5.41 -27.19 -18.88
N ARG A 5 -6.24 -26.54 -18.05
CA ARG A 5 -7.51 -25.97 -18.52
C ARG A 5 -7.22 -24.73 -19.37
N ILE A 6 -7.40 -24.86 -20.67
CA ILE A 6 -7.46 -23.75 -21.61
C ILE A 6 -8.80 -23.04 -21.39
N SER A 7 -8.77 -21.84 -20.81
CA SER A 7 -9.96 -20.97 -20.69
C SER A 7 -10.01 -20.02 -21.87
N MET A 8 -11.06 -20.13 -22.70
CA MET A 8 -11.31 -19.25 -23.84
C MET A 8 -11.52 -17.78 -23.42
N ASN A 9 -11.14 -16.89 -24.32
CA ASN A 9 -11.28 -15.43 -24.25
C ASN A 9 -12.72 -14.99 -23.98
N TYR A 10 -12.93 -14.14 -22.99
CA TYR A 10 -14.18 -13.37 -22.87
C TYR A 10 -13.86 -11.88 -22.91
N CYS A 11 -14.34 -11.19 -23.96
CA CYS A 11 -14.41 -9.75 -24.04
C CYS A 11 -15.66 -9.26 -23.29
N ILE A 12 -15.51 -8.33 -22.35
CA ILE A 12 -16.64 -7.66 -21.70
C ILE A 12 -16.72 -6.23 -22.26
N PRO A 13 -17.66 -5.92 -23.16
CA PRO A 13 -17.84 -4.56 -23.64
C PRO A 13 -18.46 -3.67 -22.55
N TYR A 14 -17.94 -2.45 -22.41
CA TYR A 14 -18.54 -1.38 -21.60
C TYR A 14 -18.73 -0.15 -22.49
N LEU A 15 -19.96 0.39 -22.53
CA LEU A 15 -20.31 1.59 -23.29
C LEU A 15 -19.97 2.84 -22.48
N GLY A 16 -18.93 3.58 -22.89
CA GLY A 16 -18.65 4.92 -22.41
C GLY A 16 -19.63 5.95 -23.00
N LYS A 17 -19.89 7.05 -22.27
CA LYS A 17 -20.81 8.14 -22.65
C LYS A 17 -20.48 8.86 -23.97
N SER A 18 -19.37 8.52 -24.63
CA SER A 18 -18.89 9.11 -25.88
C SER A 18 -18.93 8.14 -27.08
N GLY A 19 -19.51 6.94 -26.95
CA GLY A 19 -19.57 5.96 -28.05
C GLY A 19 -18.23 5.34 -28.43
N VAL A 20 -17.14 5.67 -27.73
CA VAL A 20 -15.83 5.04 -27.90
C VAL A 20 -15.77 3.77 -27.05
N VAL A 21 -15.63 2.62 -27.72
CA VAL A 21 -15.34 1.34 -27.07
C VAL A 21 -13.87 1.36 -26.65
N ILE A 22 -13.60 1.73 -25.40
CA ILE A 22 -12.26 1.55 -24.81
C ILE A 22 -12.15 0.07 -24.41
N LEU A 23 -11.48 -0.71 -25.25
CA LEU A 23 -11.08 -2.07 -24.92
C LEU A 23 -10.04 -2.00 -23.79
N ARG A 24 -10.47 -2.19 -22.53
CA ARG A 24 -9.53 -2.50 -21.46
C ARG A 24 -9.02 -3.93 -21.68
N GLN A 25 -7.92 -4.07 -22.42
CA GLN A 25 -7.21 -5.33 -22.48
C GLN A 25 -6.68 -5.65 -21.07
N ARG A 26 -7.24 -6.69 -20.46
CA ARG A 26 -6.73 -7.20 -19.19
C ARG A 26 -5.37 -7.83 -19.48
N ILE A 27 -4.31 -7.25 -18.91
CA ILE A 27 -2.96 -7.75 -19.10
C ILE A 27 -2.87 -9.13 -18.47
N HIS A 28 -2.38 -10.10 -19.25
CA HIS A 28 -2.19 -11.45 -18.76
C HIS A 28 -1.04 -11.48 -17.76
N THR A 29 -1.30 -12.05 -16.59
CA THR A 29 -0.28 -12.25 -15.55
C THR A 29 -0.13 -13.72 -15.19
N ARG A 30 1.12 -14.15 -15.02
CA ARG A 30 1.44 -15.40 -14.35
C ARG A 30 1.33 -15.17 -12.84
N ASN A 31 0.51 -15.95 -12.16
CA ASN A 31 0.32 -15.84 -10.72
C ASN A 31 1.03 -16.98 -10.00
N THR A 32 1.83 -16.65 -9.00
CA THR A 32 2.57 -17.60 -8.16
C THR A 32 2.30 -17.28 -6.70
N GLU A 33 1.74 -18.24 -5.96
CA GLU A 33 1.62 -18.14 -4.50
C GLU A 33 2.98 -18.51 -3.89
N ILE A 34 3.68 -17.52 -3.34
CA ILE A 34 5.00 -17.71 -2.74
C ILE A 34 4.86 -18.21 -1.30
N SER A 35 3.92 -17.64 -0.57
CA SER A 35 3.55 -18.09 0.77
C SER A 35 2.11 -17.71 1.09
N LYS A 36 1.63 -18.04 2.29
CA LYS A 36 0.31 -17.59 2.77
C LYS A 36 0.14 -16.07 2.87
N HIS A 37 1.25 -15.31 2.77
CA HIS A 37 1.29 -13.86 2.83
C HIS A 37 1.70 -13.21 1.51
N PHE A 38 2.33 -13.96 0.61
CA PHE A 38 2.99 -13.40 -0.56
C PHE A 38 2.43 -13.99 -1.84
N LYS A 39 1.88 -13.11 -2.68
CA LYS A 39 1.38 -13.46 -4.00
C LYS A 39 2.10 -12.65 -5.06
N LEU A 40 2.84 -13.33 -5.92
CA LEU A 40 3.53 -12.71 -7.04
C LEU A 40 2.66 -12.78 -8.30
N ARG A 41 2.48 -11.64 -8.97
CA ARG A 41 1.86 -11.51 -10.28
C ARG A 41 2.89 -10.96 -11.26
N GLU A 42 3.23 -11.74 -12.27
CA GLU A 42 4.26 -11.40 -13.25
C GLU A 42 3.64 -11.13 -14.61
N VAL A 43 3.98 -10.01 -15.22
CA VAL A 43 3.58 -9.70 -16.60
C VAL A 43 4.61 -10.27 -17.58
N SER A 44 4.17 -10.66 -18.76
CA SER A 44 5.09 -10.97 -19.85
C SER A 44 5.66 -9.65 -20.39
N CYS A 45 6.94 -9.39 -20.14
CA CYS A 45 7.63 -8.19 -20.59
C CYS A 45 9.10 -8.49 -20.90
N GLU A 46 9.62 -7.93 -21.99
CA GLU A 46 11.01 -8.12 -22.44
C GLU A 46 12.02 -7.27 -21.65
N LYS A 47 11.57 -6.33 -20.80
CA LYS A 47 12.46 -5.47 -20.01
C LYS A 47 12.89 -6.16 -18.72
N ASP A 48 14.19 -6.40 -18.61
CA ASP A 48 14.77 -7.17 -17.49
C ASP A 48 15.03 -6.37 -16.22
N ASP A 49 15.18 -5.03 -16.30
CA ASP A 49 15.58 -4.13 -15.20
C ASP A 49 14.44 -3.26 -14.64
N ARG A 50 13.21 -3.75 -14.73
CA ARG A 50 12.03 -3.04 -14.20
C ARG A 50 11.89 -3.27 -12.69
N PRO A 51 11.42 -2.26 -11.93
CA PRO A 51 11.20 -2.42 -10.50
C PRO A 51 10.08 -3.42 -10.22
N LEU A 52 10.22 -4.18 -9.14
CA LEU A 52 9.12 -4.96 -8.56
C LEU A 52 8.27 -4.05 -7.68
N VAL A 53 6.95 -4.09 -7.87
CA VAL A 53 6.02 -3.39 -6.98
C VAL A 53 5.76 -4.25 -5.74
N LEU A 54 6.01 -3.70 -4.57
CA LEU A 54 5.65 -4.28 -3.28
C LEU A 54 4.33 -3.65 -2.84
N LEU A 55 3.22 -4.37 -3.04
CA LEU A 55 1.89 -3.90 -2.68
C LEU A 55 1.50 -4.47 -1.32
N PHE A 56 1.66 -3.69 -0.26
CA PHE A 56 1.22 -4.05 1.09
C PHE A 56 -0.26 -3.72 1.21
N ASP A 57 -1.10 -4.75 1.19
CA ASP A 57 -2.55 -4.57 1.21
C ASP A 57 -3.09 -4.16 2.59
N TRP A 58 -4.40 -3.91 2.64
CA TRP A 58 -5.11 -3.57 3.86
C TRP A 58 -5.84 -4.77 4.45
N LEU A 59 -6.26 -4.63 5.70
CA LEU A 59 -6.94 -5.69 6.42
C LEU A 59 -8.26 -6.07 5.75
N TYR A 60 -8.48 -7.37 5.54
CA TYR A 60 -9.68 -7.93 4.90
C TYR A 60 -9.91 -7.42 3.47
N ALA A 61 -8.83 -7.04 2.76
CA ALA A 61 -8.92 -6.64 1.37
C ALA A 61 -9.60 -7.71 0.52
N LYS A 62 -10.66 -7.31 -0.19
CA LYS A 62 -11.29 -8.19 -1.20
C LYS A 62 -10.29 -8.37 -2.34
N PRO A 63 -10.02 -9.60 -2.82
CA PRO A 63 -9.07 -9.83 -3.91
C PRO A 63 -9.34 -8.96 -5.15
N SER A 64 -10.61 -8.79 -5.51
CA SER A 64 -11.04 -7.95 -6.64
C SER A 64 -10.78 -6.45 -6.45
N ALA A 65 -10.63 -5.97 -5.22
CA ALA A 65 -10.24 -4.60 -4.94
C ALA A 65 -8.72 -4.44 -5.09
N VAL A 66 -7.94 -5.38 -4.56
CA VAL A 66 -6.47 -5.42 -4.71
C VAL A 66 -6.09 -5.51 -6.18
N ASP A 67 -6.77 -6.36 -6.96
CA ASP A 67 -6.51 -6.54 -8.39
C ASP A 67 -6.60 -5.22 -9.17
N LYS A 68 -7.51 -4.30 -8.80
CA LYS A 68 -7.62 -2.98 -9.47
C LYS A 68 -6.38 -2.11 -9.28
N TYR A 69 -5.70 -2.23 -8.15
CA TYR A 69 -4.45 -1.53 -7.88
C TYR A 69 -3.29 -2.25 -8.57
N CYS A 70 -3.24 -3.58 -8.55
CA CYS A 70 -2.24 -4.34 -9.30
C CYS A 70 -2.32 -4.01 -10.80
N ASP A 71 -3.53 -3.89 -11.34
CA ASP A 71 -3.74 -3.53 -12.74
C ASP A 71 -3.08 -2.19 -13.10
N LEU A 72 -3.07 -1.18 -12.22
CA LEU A 72 -2.35 0.08 -12.50
C LEU A 72 -0.89 -0.19 -12.90
N TYR A 73 -0.22 -1.06 -12.14
CA TYR A 73 1.19 -1.40 -12.33
C TYR A 73 1.40 -2.34 -13.51
N HIS A 74 0.50 -3.30 -13.72
CA HIS A 74 0.57 -4.18 -14.87
C HIS A 74 0.49 -3.38 -16.18
N HIS A 75 -0.31 -2.30 -16.25
CA HIS A 75 -0.37 -1.41 -17.42
C HIS A 75 0.93 -0.63 -17.68
N CYS A 76 1.78 -0.50 -16.67
CA CYS A 76 3.15 0.02 -16.81
C CYS A 76 4.18 -1.10 -17.10
N GLY A 77 3.72 -2.34 -17.29
CA GLY A 77 4.58 -3.49 -17.51
C GLY A 77 5.33 -3.93 -16.26
N LEU A 78 4.87 -3.63 -15.04
CA LEU A 78 5.55 -3.99 -13.79
C LEU A 78 4.97 -5.25 -13.16
N ASP A 79 5.82 -6.03 -12.49
CA ASP A 79 5.39 -7.14 -11.65
C ASP A 79 4.92 -6.62 -10.30
N VAL A 80 4.01 -7.36 -9.66
CA VAL A 80 3.47 -7.00 -8.35
C VAL A 80 3.60 -8.18 -7.40
N LEU A 81 4.35 -7.98 -6.32
CA LEU A 81 4.30 -8.83 -5.13
C LEU A 81 3.33 -8.21 -4.13
N THR A 82 2.17 -8.84 -3.96
CA THR A 82 1.24 -8.49 -2.88
C THR A 82 1.71 -9.09 -1.58
N VAL A 83 1.79 -8.25 -0.55
CA VAL A 83 2.13 -8.60 0.82
C VAL A 83 0.86 -8.45 1.66
N SER A 84 0.26 -9.59 2.00
CA SER A 84 -1.00 -9.66 2.75
C SER A 84 -0.75 -9.86 4.24
N GLY A 85 -0.97 -8.80 5.01
CA GLY A 85 -0.91 -8.83 6.47
C GLY A 85 -2.12 -9.54 7.09
N ARG A 86 -2.01 -9.94 8.35
CA ARG A 86 -3.16 -10.36 9.17
C ARG A 86 -3.24 -9.49 10.42
N VAL A 87 -4.41 -9.55 11.06
CA VAL A 87 -4.62 -8.93 12.37
C VAL A 87 -3.53 -9.33 13.36
N SER A 88 -3.07 -10.58 13.35
CA SER A 88 -2.02 -11.06 14.26
C SER A 88 -0.66 -10.35 14.15
N GLN A 89 -0.30 -9.81 12.98
CA GLN A 89 0.94 -9.03 12.80
C GLN A 89 0.83 -7.67 13.46
N PHE A 90 -0.30 -7.00 13.24
CA PHE A 90 -0.62 -5.79 13.99
C PHE A 90 -0.71 -6.13 15.48
N MET A 91 -1.39 -7.22 15.84
CA MET A 91 -1.63 -7.50 17.25
C MET A 91 -0.38 -7.81 18.08
N TRP A 92 0.69 -8.23 17.41
CA TRP A 92 1.91 -8.62 18.08
C TRP A 92 3.09 -8.23 17.20
N PRO A 93 3.81 -7.13 17.51
CA PRO A 93 4.90 -6.63 16.68
C PRO A 93 5.95 -7.69 16.30
N PRO A 94 6.30 -8.67 17.17
CA PRO A 94 7.18 -9.77 16.76
C PRO A 94 6.67 -10.60 15.57
N ASN A 95 5.35 -10.72 15.36
CA ASN A 95 4.79 -11.38 14.17
C ASN A 95 4.97 -10.52 12.91
N ALA A 96 4.88 -9.18 13.02
CA ALA A 96 5.18 -8.27 11.91
C ALA A 96 6.67 -8.29 11.56
N VAL A 97 7.56 -8.44 12.56
CA VAL A 97 8.99 -8.66 12.35
C VAL A 97 9.23 -9.96 11.57
N LYS A 98 8.61 -11.08 11.97
CA LYS A 98 8.71 -12.34 11.23
C LYS A 98 8.24 -12.22 9.77
N LEU A 99 7.13 -11.52 9.53
CA LEU A 99 6.66 -11.23 8.18
C LEU A 99 7.70 -10.41 7.38
N SER A 100 8.33 -9.44 8.03
CA SER A 100 9.38 -8.61 7.43
C SER A 100 10.62 -9.41 7.08
N GLU A 101 11.06 -10.32 7.96
CA GLU A 101 12.17 -11.22 7.71
C GLU A 101 11.87 -12.20 6.56
N GLU A 102 10.66 -12.76 6.51
CA GLU A 102 10.20 -13.62 5.40
C GLU A 102 10.25 -12.85 4.08
N LEU A 103 9.70 -11.62 4.06
CA LEU A 103 9.68 -10.76 2.87
C LEU A 103 11.10 -10.44 2.39
N MET A 104 11.95 -9.95 3.28
CA MET A 104 13.31 -9.54 2.92
C MET A 104 14.18 -10.74 2.53
N SER A 105 13.98 -11.89 3.16
CA SER A 105 14.70 -13.11 2.78
C SER A 105 14.35 -13.54 1.36
N TYR A 106 13.06 -13.57 1.03
CA TYR A 106 12.58 -13.85 -0.32
C TYR A 106 13.13 -12.84 -1.34
N LEU A 107 13.02 -11.53 -1.05
CA LEU A 107 13.46 -10.47 -1.96
C LEU A 107 14.97 -10.39 -2.17
N LEU A 108 15.78 -10.67 -1.14
CA LEU A 108 17.22 -10.48 -1.19
C LEU A 108 18.00 -11.75 -1.56
N PHE A 109 17.49 -12.93 -1.23
CA PHE A 109 18.22 -14.18 -1.36
C PHE A 109 17.61 -15.19 -2.34
N GLU A 110 16.29 -15.12 -2.58
CA GLU A 110 15.62 -16.06 -3.50
C GLU A 110 15.30 -15.44 -4.87
N ARG A 111 15.28 -14.11 -4.97
CA ARG A 111 15.04 -13.38 -6.22
C ARG A 111 16.29 -12.74 -6.79
N LYS A 112 16.26 -12.51 -8.10
CA LYS A 112 17.25 -11.67 -8.78
C LYS A 112 17.27 -10.26 -8.15
N PRO A 113 18.45 -9.64 -7.97
CA PRO A 113 18.55 -8.25 -7.55
C PRO A 113 17.72 -7.33 -8.45
N GLN A 114 16.87 -6.50 -7.85
CA GLN A 114 16.01 -5.55 -8.56
C GLN A 114 15.66 -4.37 -7.66
N LYS A 115 15.21 -3.25 -8.25
CA LYS A 115 14.67 -2.10 -7.52
C LYS A 115 13.22 -2.36 -7.10
N TYR A 116 12.75 -1.61 -6.10
CA TYR A 116 11.41 -1.73 -5.55
C TYR A 116 10.64 -0.42 -5.63
N LEU A 117 9.37 -0.52 -6.00
CA LEU A 117 8.38 0.54 -5.79
C LEU A 117 7.38 0.05 -4.74
N VAL A 118 7.16 0.82 -3.68
CA VAL A 118 6.25 0.40 -2.61
C VAL A 118 4.89 1.08 -2.77
N HIS A 119 3.80 0.34 -2.57
CA HIS A 119 2.47 0.89 -2.37
C HIS A 119 1.85 0.24 -1.14
N ALA A 120 1.72 1.00 -0.06
CA ALA A 120 1.31 0.47 1.23
C ALA A 120 0.02 1.14 1.72
N PHE A 121 -0.97 0.31 2.04
CA PHE A 121 -2.30 0.73 2.47
C PHE A 121 -2.49 0.50 3.96
N SER A 122 -3.03 1.46 4.72
CA SER A 122 -3.55 1.21 6.09
C SER A 122 -2.59 0.34 6.95
N VAL A 123 -3.03 -0.82 7.46
CA VAL A 123 -2.19 -1.77 8.21
C VAL A 123 -1.00 -2.32 7.40
N GLY A 124 -1.10 -2.36 6.08
CA GLY A 124 0.01 -2.64 5.19
C GLY A 124 1.12 -1.59 5.27
N ALA A 125 0.78 -0.31 5.44
CA ALA A 125 1.76 0.74 5.71
C ALA A 125 2.48 0.52 7.05
N TYR A 126 1.76 0.04 8.08
CA TYR A 126 2.38 -0.41 9.33
C TYR A 126 3.37 -1.57 9.11
N ASN A 127 2.98 -2.62 8.37
CA ASN A 127 3.87 -3.74 8.11
C ASN A 127 5.11 -3.32 7.30
N TYR A 128 4.93 -2.41 6.35
CA TYR A 128 6.04 -1.81 5.63
C TYR A 128 6.97 -1.02 6.56
N ASP A 129 6.43 -0.20 7.46
CA ASP A 129 7.23 0.55 8.43
C ASP A 129 8.00 -0.38 9.39
N VAL A 130 7.39 -1.46 9.85
CA VAL A 130 8.09 -2.51 10.62
C VAL A 130 9.25 -3.11 9.82
N ALA A 131 9.06 -3.40 8.53
CA ALA A 131 10.13 -3.91 7.67
C ALA A 131 11.26 -2.88 7.50
N MET A 132 10.91 -1.61 7.36
CA MET A 132 11.88 -0.51 7.25
C MET A 132 12.69 -0.32 8.54
N TYR A 133 12.02 -0.34 9.70
CA TYR A 133 12.66 -0.27 11.01
C TYR A 133 13.56 -1.48 11.24
N HIS A 134 13.08 -2.69 10.98
CA HIS A 134 13.86 -3.91 11.16
C HIS A 134 15.09 -3.94 10.25
N ALA A 135 14.96 -3.48 9.00
CA ALA A 135 16.09 -3.36 8.08
C ALA A 135 17.06 -2.23 8.45
N PHE A 136 16.61 -1.20 9.17
CA PHE A 136 17.47 -0.15 9.73
C PHE A 136 18.33 -0.71 10.87
N GLU A 137 17.70 -1.39 11.83
CA GLU A 137 18.40 -2.00 12.97
C GLU A 137 19.36 -3.13 12.55
N ASN A 138 19.01 -3.88 11.50
CA ASN A 138 19.80 -5.02 10.99
C ASN A 138 20.43 -4.71 9.64
N SER A 139 21.09 -3.56 9.53
CA SER A 139 21.57 -3.00 8.27
C SER A 139 22.57 -3.90 7.51
N GLU A 140 23.41 -4.67 8.21
CA GLU A 140 24.35 -5.60 7.58
C GLU A 140 23.63 -6.68 6.75
N LYS A 141 22.54 -7.24 7.31
CA LYS A 141 21.77 -8.31 6.67
C LYS A 141 20.74 -7.78 5.69
N TYR A 142 20.01 -6.73 6.07
CA TYR A 142 18.80 -6.28 5.37
C TYR A 142 18.89 -4.86 4.81
N GLY A 143 20.00 -4.14 4.98
CA GLY A 143 20.15 -2.76 4.50
C GLY A 143 19.93 -2.60 2.99
N LYS A 144 20.23 -3.65 2.21
CA LYS A 144 19.96 -3.70 0.75
C LYS A 144 18.47 -3.62 0.42
N PHE A 145 17.57 -4.04 1.32
CA PHE A 145 16.13 -3.86 1.11
C PHE A 145 15.81 -2.37 1.00
N ARG A 146 16.24 -1.57 1.97
CA ARG A 146 16.01 -0.12 2.03
C ARG A 146 16.64 0.61 0.85
N SER A 147 17.88 0.27 0.48
CA SER A 147 18.61 0.95 -0.61
C SER A 147 18.11 0.62 -2.02
N ARG A 148 17.26 -0.40 -2.16
CA ARG A 148 16.63 -0.79 -3.44
C ARG A 148 15.27 -0.11 -3.66
N ILE A 149 14.70 0.53 -2.65
CA ILE A 149 13.45 1.28 -2.79
C ILE A 149 13.76 2.58 -3.52
N GLN A 150 13.04 2.82 -4.63
CA GLN A 150 13.23 4.02 -5.46
C GLN A 150 12.03 4.97 -5.41
N GLY A 151 10.92 4.54 -4.81
CA GLY A 151 9.73 5.36 -4.60
C GLY A 151 8.73 4.62 -3.72
N GLN A 152 7.85 5.38 -3.08
CA GLN A 152 6.83 4.81 -2.20
C GLN A 152 5.51 5.59 -2.27
N ILE A 153 4.41 4.86 -2.19
CA ILE A 153 3.05 5.39 -2.13
C ILE A 153 2.44 4.92 -0.82
N PHE A 154 1.94 5.85 -0.04
CA PHE A 154 1.15 5.61 1.15
C PHE A 154 -0.30 5.97 0.85
N ASP A 155 -1.21 5.03 1.10
CA ASP A 155 -2.63 5.21 0.79
C ASP A 155 -3.47 4.85 2.02
N SER A 156 -4.25 5.81 2.52
CA SER A 156 -5.10 5.61 3.70
C SER A 156 -4.32 5.14 4.94
N VAL A 157 -3.21 5.79 5.28
CA VAL A 157 -2.39 5.44 6.45
C VAL A 157 -3.20 5.67 7.73
N THR A 158 -3.09 4.74 8.66
CA THR A 158 -3.64 4.89 10.00
C THR A 158 -2.74 5.77 10.87
N ILE A 159 -3.24 6.92 11.33
CA ILE A 159 -2.50 7.85 12.18
C ILE A 159 -3.41 8.50 13.21
N GLY A 160 -2.93 8.66 14.44
CA GLY A 160 -3.66 9.29 15.55
C GLY A 160 -3.83 8.39 16.76
N SER A 161 -4.42 8.93 17.83
CA SER A 161 -4.78 8.13 19.01
C SER A 161 -6.12 7.44 18.80
N TYR A 162 -6.35 6.33 19.52
CA TYR A 162 -7.63 5.63 19.46
C TYR A 162 -8.79 6.54 19.86
N GLU A 163 -8.58 7.37 20.88
CA GLU A 163 -9.61 8.30 21.36
C GLU A 163 -10.02 9.30 20.28
N VAL A 164 -9.04 9.85 19.55
CA VAL A 164 -9.30 10.80 18.45
C VAL A 164 -10.02 10.11 17.30
N MET A 165 -9.58 8.92 16.90
CA MET A 165 -10.19 8.16 15.82
C MET A 165 -11.62 7.69 16.16
N SER A 166 -11.83 7.17 17.38
CA SER A 166 -13.16 6.71 17.85
C SER A 166 -14.15 7.87 18.01
N ARG A 167 -13.69 9.06 18.43
CA ARG A 167 -14.52 10.27 18.45
C ARG A 167 -14.91 10.71 17.04
N GLY A 168 -13.97 10.66 16.09
CA GLY A 168 -14.22 10.96 14.68
C GLY A 168 -15.28 10.04 14.05
N LEU A 169 -15.34 8.77 14.48
CA LEU A 169 -16.44 7.88 14.11
C LEU A 169 -17.79 8.32 14.66
N ALA A 170 -17.87 8.62 15.97
CA ALA A 170 -19.13 8.98 16.60
C ALA A 170 -19.81 10.19 15.94
N THR A 171 -19.02 11.09 15.32
CA THR A 171 -19.52 12.31 14.67
C THR A 171 -19.73 12.18 13.16
N ASN A 172 -18.98 11.33 12.44
CA ASN A 172 -18.92 11.35 10.97
C ASN A 172 -19.21 9.99 10.29
N LEU A 173 -19.86 9.04 10.98
CA LEU A 173 -20.09 7.70 10.43
C LEU A 173 -20.87 7.71 9.10
N PRO A 174 -20.33 7.09 8.04
CA PRO A 174 -21.10 6.83 6.82
C PRO A 174 -22.27 5.90 7.14
N GLN A 175 -23.44 6.12 6.53
CA GLN A 175 -24.64 5.27 6.73
C GLN A 175 -24.46 3.79 6.34
N ASN A 176 -23.34 3.42 5.70
CA ASN A 176 -23.08 2.07 5.26
C ASN A 176 -22.57 1.17 6.41
N GLN A 177 -23.46 0.31 6.92
CA GLN A 177 -23.21 -0.61 8.03
C GLN A 177 -21.99 -1.52 7.87
N ILE A 178 -21.61 -1.88 6.64
CA ILE A 178 -20.45 -2.76 6.38
C ILE A 178 -19.15 -1.99 6.63
N ILE A 179 -19.08 -0.74 6.19
CA ILE A 179 -17.91 0.12 6.36
C ILE A 179 -17.75 0.45 7.86
N GLN A 180 -18.84 0.81 8.52
CA GLN A 180 -18.87 1.05 9.96
C GLN A 180 -18.30 -0.13 10.76
N LYS A 181 -18.77 -1.35 10.49
CA LYS A 181 -18.31 -2.55 11.20
C LYS A 181 -16.82 -2.83 10.98
N SER A 182 -16.34 -2.66 9.75
CA SER A 182 -14.91 -2.83 9.44
C SER A 182 -14.03 -1.82 10.16
N ILE A 183 -14.42 -0.54 10.16
CA ILE A 183 -13.65 0.51 10.82
C ILE A 183 -13.65 0.34 12.34
N LEU A 184 -14.80 0.05 12.95
CA LEU A 184 -14.90 -0.25 14.38
C LEU A 184 -14.00 -1.43 14.76
N THR A 185 -14.01 -2.50 13.96
CA THR A 185 -13.12 -3.65 14.19
C THR A 185 -11.64 -3.23 14.15
N ILE A 186 -11.24 -2.40 13.19
CA ILE A 186 -9.84 -1.94 13.09
C ILE A 186 -9.47 -1.05 14.27
N LEU A 187 -10.36 -0.16 14.72
CA LEU A 187 -10.11 0.70 15.88
C LEU A 187 -10.08 -0.08 17.19
N ASP A 188 -11.02 -0.99 17.44
CA ASP A 188 -11.02 -1.86 18.62
C ASP A 188 -9.75 -2.70 18.66
N THR A 189 -9.33 -3.22 17.50
CA THR A 189 -8.04 -3.90 17.33
C THR A 189 -6.92 -2.95 17.73
N TYR A 190 -6.85 -1.73 17.18
CA TYR A 190 -5.82 -0.74 17.53
C TYR A 190 -5.81 -0.36 19.02
N TYR A 191 -6.96 -0.18 19.66
CA TYR A 191 -7.07 0.12 21.08
C TYR A 191 -6.52 -1.01 21.95
N ASN A 192 -7.00 -2.23 21.70
CA ASN A 192 -6.55 -3.42 22.42
C ASN A 192 -5.03 -3.59 22.31
N LEU A 193 -4.45 -3.13 21.21
CA LEU A 193 -3.00 -3.18 20.99
C LEU A 193 -2.23 -2.09 21.67
N THR A 194 -2.63 -0.84 21.51
CA THR A 194 -2.01 0.28 22.20
C THR A 194 -2.18 0.22 23.72
N SER A 195 -2.95 -0.74 24.25
CA SER A 195 -3.11 -1.00 25.68
C SER A 195 -1.78 -1.52 26.30
N LYS A 196 -1.17 -0.64 27.10
CA LYS A 196 -0.04 -0.75 28.05
C LYS A 196 1.25 -1.54 27.68
N HIS A 197 1.21 -2.68 26.98
CA HIS A 197 2.38 -3.55 26.74
C HIS A 197 3.05 -3.38 25.37
N THR A 198 2.34 -2.95 24.33
CA THR A 198 2.97 -2.74 23.01
C THR A 198 3.16 -1.27 22.66
N LYS A 199 2.62 -0.35 23.49
CA LYS A 199 2.60 1.09 23.24
C LYS A 199 3.99 1.68 22.96
N ASP A 200 5.02 1.24 23.68
CA ASP A 200 6.38 1.73 23.48
C ASP A 200 6.97 1.30 22.13
N GLN A 201 6.68 0.08 21.68
CA GLN A 201 7.11 -0.41 20.37
C GLN A 201 6.38 0.34 19.25
N TYR A 202 5.08 0.58 19.43
CA TYR A 202 4.29 1.38 18.49
C TYR A 202 4.75 2.83 18.40
N ASN A 203 5.00 3.48 19.53
CA ASN A 203 5.52 4.83 19.55
C ASN A 203 6.88 4.90 18.84
N LYS A 204 7.78 3.95 19.08
CA LYS A 204 9.07 3.88 18.36
C LYS A 204 8.90 3.75 16.85
N LEU A 205 7.96 2.94 16.37
CA LEU A 205 7.67 2.80 14.94
C LEU A 205 7.09 4.10 14.38
N VAL A 206 6.11 4.70 15.05
CA VAL A 206 5.52 5.99 14.64
C VAL A 206 6.57 7.10 14.60
N ASP A 207 7.45 7.18 15.60
CA ASP A 207 8.54 8.15 15.64
C ASP A 207 9.55 7.87 14.51
N PHE A 208 9.90 6.59 14.28
CA PHE A 208 10.77 6.21 13.16
C PHE A 208 10.18 6.61 11.80
N PHE A 209 8.90 6.31 11.58
CA PHE A 209 8.17 6.66 10.37
C PHE A 209 8.19 8.18 10.12
N LYS A 210 7.89 8.97 11.16
CA LYS A 210 7.82 10.42 11.07
C LYS A 210 9.19 11.09 10.95
N ASP A 211 10.21 10.55 11.62
CA ASP A 211 11.47 11.25 11.86
C ASP A 211 12.61 10.75 10.97
N LYS A 212 12.54 9.49 10.53
CA LYS A 212 13.57 8.84 9.71
C LYS A 212 13.01 8.25 8.40
N PRO A 213 12.16 8.97 7.64
CA PRO A 213 11.68 8.47 6.37
C PRO A 213 12.85 8.31 5.39
N ILE A 214 12.79 7.27 4.54
CA ILE A 214 13.70 7.19 3.41
C ILE A 214 13.43 8.34 2.43
N LYS A 215 14.50 8.96 1.95
CA LYS A 215 14.45 10.14 1.07
C LYS A 215 14.35 9.71 -0.39
N VAL A 216 13.21 9.13 -0.73
CA VAL A 216 12.82 8.75 -2.10
C VAL A 216 11.53 9.49 -2.47
N PRO A 217 11.23 9.68 -3.77
CA PRO A 217 9.94 10.21 -4.18
C PRO A 217 8.79 9.49 -3.45
N THR A 218 7.99 10.27 -2.73
CA THR A 218 6.91 9.75 -1.87
C THR A 218 5.58 10.39 -2.23
N LEU A 219 4.57 9.56 -2.48
CA LEU A 219 3.19 9.98 -2.71
C LEU A 219 2.32 9.58 -1.52
N LEU A 220 1.48 10.49 -1.03
CA LEU A 220 0.56 10.24 0.07
C LEU A 220 -0.88 10.54 -0.35
N PHE A 221 -1.76 9.56 -0.23
CA PHE A 221 -3.21 9.68 -0.40
C PHE A 221 -3.92 9.53 0.95
N TYR A 222 -4.79 10.48 1.27
CA TYR A 222 -5.61 10.45 2.50
C TYR A 222 -6.96 11.14 2.30
N ALA A 223 -7.88 10.97 3.25
CA ALA A 223 -9.12 11.74 3.28
C ALA A 223 -9.37 12.34 4.67
N LYS A 224 -9.94 13.54 4.70
CA LYS A 224 -10.18 14.30 5.94
C LYS A 224 -11.31 13.70 6.77
N ASN A 225 -12.25 13.01 6.13
CA ASN A 225 -13.32 12.29 6.80
C ASN A 225 -12.95 10.84 7.16
N ASP A 226 -11.73 10.39 6.87
CA ASP A 226 -11.32 9.03 7.19
C ASP A 226 -11.11 8.90 8.71
N PRO A 227 -11.96 8.14 9.42
CA PRO A 227 -11.86 8.01 10.86
C PRO A 227 -10.58 7.29 11.33
N MET A 228 -9.87 6.59 10.43
CA MET A 228 -8.59 5.95 10.74
C MET A 228 -7.41 6.93 10.62
N CYS A 229 -7.64 8.13 10.08
CA CYS A 229 -6.62 9.13 9.82
C CYS A 229 -7.01 10.42 10.53
N ASP A 230 -6.44 10.66 11.71
CA ASP A 230 -6.56 11.96 12.37
C ASP A 230 -5.93 13.04 11.48
N VAL A 231 -6.78 13.91 10.92
CA VAL A 231 -6.38 14.90 9.91
C VAL A 231 -5.34 15.87 10.47
N VAL A 232 -5.43 16.23 11.75
CA VAL A 232 -4.47 17.13 12.40
C VAL A 232 -3.11 16.46 12.50
N SER A 233 -3.05 15.21 12.98
CA SER A 233 -1.81 14.42 13.00
C SER A 233 -1.21 14.21 11.61
N MET A 234 -2.06 13.99 10.60
CA MET A 234 -1.63 13.82 9.22
C MET A 234 -1.02 15.11 8.66
N GLU A 235 -1.70 16.24 8.82
CA GLU A 235 -1.22 17.55 8.34
C GLU A 235 0.06 18.00 9.05
N MET A 236 0.21 17.70 10.35
CA MET A 236 1.47 17.92 11.07
C MET A 236 2.62 17.08 10.50
N MET A 237 2.36 15.81 10.16
CA MET A 237 3.37 14.95 9.55
C MET A 237 3.75 15.42 8.14
N ILE A 238 2.75 15.78 7.31
CA ILE A 238 2.98 16.34 5.98
C ILE A 238 3.83 17.61 6.09
N SER A 239 3.45 18.53 6.97
CA SER A 239 4.22 19.76 7.22
C SER A 239 5.65 19.45 7.64
N LYS A 240 5.84 18.48 8.53
CA LYS A 240 7.18 18.03 8.93
C LYS A 240 7.99 17.51 7.75
N TRP A 241 7.42 16.65 6.92
CA TRP A 241 8.11 16.04 5.77
C TRP A 241 8.42 17.05 4.66
N GLN A 242 7.53 18.01 4.39
CA GLN A 242 7.75 19.09 3.42
C GLN A 242 8.92 20.00 3.82
N ASN A 243 9.17 20.16 5.11
CA ASN A 243 10.28 20.97 5.64
C ASN A 243 11.60 20.18 5.78
N MET A 244 11.65 18.91 5.35
CA MET A 244 12.89 18.13 5.37
C MET A 244 13.68 18.32 4.08
N ASP A 245 14.98 18.57 4.23
CA ASP A 245 15.89 18.69 3.09
C ASP A 245 15.89 17.43 2.22
N ASN A 246 15.94 17.64 0.90
CA ASN A 246 16.01 16.60 -0.12
C ASN A 246 14.89 15.54 0.00
N PHE A 247 13.72 15.92 0.53
CA PHE A 247 12.57 15.02 0.59
C PHE A 247 11.51 15.39 -0.44
N ASP A 248 11.46 14.61 -1.50
CA ASP A 248 10.53 14.81 -2.58
C ASP A 248 9.16 14.17 -2.29
N MET A 249 8.22 14.99 -1.81
CA MET A 249 6.90 14.55 -1.39
C MET A 249 5.78 15.15 -2.24
N THR A 250 4.80 14.32 -2.60
CA THR A 250 3.52 14.73 -3.20
C THR A 250 2.40 14.17 -2.35
N PHE A 251 1.32 14.93 -2.13
CA PHE A 251 0.19 14.43 -1.37
C PHE A 251 -1.14 14.92 -1.94
N LYS A 252 -2.20 14.17 -1.66
CA LYS A 252 -3.57 14.52 -2.00
C LYS A 252 -4.49 14.10 -0.87
N GLY A 253 -5.11 15.11 -0.26
CA GLY A 253 -6.22 14.96 0.69
C GLY A 253 -7.55 15.22 -0.01
N TRP A 254 -8.50 14.29 0.10
CA TRP A 254 -9.91 14.54 -0.26
C TRP A 254 -10.72 14.93 0.98
N ASP A 255 -11.72 15.79 0.83
CA ASP A 255 -12.64 16.08 1.94
C ASP A 255 -13.48 14.85 2.30
N ASP A 256 -13.94 14.10 1.29
CA ASP A 256 -14.69 12.85 1.44
C ASP A 256 -14.09 11.73 0.58
N SER A 257 -13.67 10.63 1.20
CA SER A 257 -13.43 9.36 0.52
C SER A 257 -13.51 8.18 1.48
N ILE A 258 -13.78 6.99 0.93
CA ILE A 258 -13.77 5.74 1.71
C ILE A 258 -12.32 5.26 1.91
N HIS A 259 -11.97 4.89 3.15
CA HIS A 259 -10.70 4.28 3.56
C HIS A 259 -10.30 3.11 2.62
N CYS A 260 -9.05 3.12 2.14
CA CYS A 260 -8.48 2.16 1.18
C CYS A 260 -9.20 2.08 -0.19
N ALA A 261 -10.07 3.04 -0.49
CA ALA A 261 -10.90 3.04 -1.70
C ALA A 261 -10.83 4.36 -2.47
N HIS A 262 -9.79 5.17 -2.28
CA HIS A 262 -9.57 6.43 -2.98
C HIS A 262 -9.61 6.27 -4.51
N LEU A 263 -9.00 5.22 -5.08
CA LEU A 263 -9.08 4.94 -6.51
C LEU A 263 -10.52 4.68 -7.00
N LYS A 264 -11.36 4.08 -6.16
CA LYS A 264 -12.77 3.81 -6.49
C LYS A 264 -13.60 5.09 -6.39
N CYS A 265 -13.38 5.90 -5.35
CA CYS A 265 -14.12 7.13 -5.11
C CYS A 265 -13.74 8.24 -6.10
N HIS A 266 -12.45 8.37 -6.41
CA HIS A 266 -11.87 9.49 -7.16
C HIS A 266 -10.99 9.01 -8.32
N PRO A 267 -11.51 8.18 -9.25
CA PRO A 267 -10.68 7.45 -10.21
C PRO A 267 -9.87 8.35 -11.14
N GLN A 268 -10.41 9.50 -11.56
CA GLN A 268 -9.73 10.43 -12.45
C GLN A 268 -8.57 11.15 -11.73
N ASP A 269 -8.87 11.78 -10.60
CA ASP A 269 -7.89 12.47 -9.76
C ASP A 269 -6.77 11.52 -9.30
N TYR A 270 -7.15 10.34 -8.82
CA TYR A 270 -6.20 9.33 -8.36
C TYR A 270 -5.24 8.93 -9.47
N ARG A 271 -5.76 8.58 -10.66
CA ARG A 271 -4.95 8.14 -11.79
C ARG A 271 -4.04 9.24 -12.31
N ARG A 272 -4.52 10.48 -12.37
CA ARG A 272 -3.72 11.63 -12.80
C ARG A 272 -2.50 11.82 -11.88
N ILE A 273 -2.74 11.93 -10.58
CA ILE A 273 -1.68 12.16 -9.58
C ILE A 273 -0.73 10.96 -9.50
N TRP A 274 -1.30 9.74 -9.54
CA TRP A 274 -0.50 8.53 -9.60
C TRP A 274 0.38 8.49 -10.85
N THR A 275 -0.15 8.87 -12.02
CA THR A 275 0.62 8.91 -13.28
C THR A 275 1.76 9.92 -13.23
N GLU A 276 1.51 11.13 -12.70
CA GLU A 276 2.54 12.15 -12.46
C GLU A 276 3.65 11.61 -11.55
N PHE A 277 3.29 10.89 -10.49
CA PHE A 277 4.25 10.23 -9.61
C PHE A 277 5.02 9.11 -10.31
N MET A 278 4.38 8.28 -11.14
CA MET A 278 5.06 7.21 -11.88
C MET A 278 6.12 7.77 -12.84
N GLN A 279 5.82 8.88 -13.53
CA GLN A 279 6.78 9.57 -14.39
C GLN A 279 7.98 10.08 -13.60
N LYS A 280 7.73 10.63 -12.41
CA LYS A 280 8.75 11.16 -11.50
C LYS A 280 9.71 10.09 -10.97
N VAL A 281 9.25 8.85 -10.78
CA VAL A 281 10.12 7.70 -10.44
C VAL A 281 10.72 7.01 -11.67
N GLY A 282 10.62 7.62 -12.87
CA GLY A 282 11.23 7.12 -14.10
C GLY A 282 10.48 5.96 -14.76
N ILE A 283 9.21 5.75 -14.43
CA ILE A 283 8.39 4.67 -14.98
C ILE A 283 7.42 5.25 -16.01
N ALA A 284 7.55 4.81 -17.26
CA ALA A 284 6.61 5.17 -18.31
C ALA A 284 5.21 4.62 -17.97
N SER A 285 4.27 5.54 -17.74
CA SER A 285 2.84 5.23 -17.58
C SER A 285 2.13 5.68 -18.85
N SER A 286 1.57 4.73 -19.60
CA SER A 286 0.59 5.04 -20.63
C SER A 286 -0.65 5.61 -19.92
N ALA A 287 -1.21 6.73 -20.35
CA ALA A 287 -2.40 7.30 -19.71
C ALA A 287 -3.50 6.22 -19.57
N VAL A 288 -3.83 5.81 -18.33
CA VAL A 288 -4.81 4.75 -18.00
C VAL A 288 -6.17 5.33 -17.63
#